data_AF-A0A959C0P5-F1
#
_entry.id   AF-A0A959C0P5-F1
#
_cell.length_a   1.000
_cell.length_b   1.000
_cell.length_c   1.000
_cell.angle_alpha   90.00
_cell.angle_beta   90.00
_cell.angle_gamma   90.00
#
_symmetry.space_group_name_H-M   'P 1'
#
loop_
_entity.id
_entity.type
_entity.pdbx_description
1 polymer ?
#
loop_
_entity_poly.entity_id
_entity_poly.type
_entity_poly.pdbx_seq_one_letter_code
_entity_poly.pdbx_strand_id
1 'polypeptide(L)' 'MIIIDVKEGETIDRALKRYKRKHRNIGLVRELRRRQQFTKPSVLRRHEMLKAKYKQEQERENEQP' A
#
# COMPACT_ATOMS: atom_id res chain seq x y z
N MET A 1 -5.38 -9.53 -12.63
CA MET A 1 -4.69 -10.83 -12.57
C MET A 1 -3.19 -10.57 -12.61
N ILE A 2 -2.39 -11.17 -11.72
CA ILE A 2 -0.94 -10.92 -11.69
C ILE A 2 -0.26 -11.96 -12.58
N ILE A 3 0.25 -11.52 -13.73
CA ILE A 3 1.03 -12.37 -14.65
C ILE A 3 2.51 -12.03 -14.49
N ILE A 4 3.34 -13.06 -14.46
CA ILE A 4 4.80 -12.96 -14.32
C ILE A 4 5.42 -13.90 -15.33
N ASP A 5 6.17 -13.33 -16.25
CA ASP A 5 6.90 -14.08 -17.26
C ASP A 5 8.19 -14.61 -16.62
N VAL A 6 8.37 -15.92 -16.64
CA VAL A 6 9.60 -16.58 -16.20
C VAL A 6 10.42 -16.85 -17.46
N LYS A 7 11.61 -16.27 -17.56
CA LYS A 7 12.52 -16.51 -18.69
C LYS A 7 13.36 -17.78 -18.44
N GLU A 8 13.81 -18.41 -19.52
CA GLU A 8 14.73 -19.55 -19.45
C GLU A 8 16.02 -19.13 -18.72
N GLY A 9 16.39 -19.86 -17.66
CA GLY A 9 17.52 -19.55 -16.78
C GLY A 9 17.21 -18.75 -15.51
N GLU A 10 15.96 -18.30 -15.28
CA GLU A 10 15.58 -17.73 -13.98
C GLU A 10 15.33 -18.81 -12.92
N THR A 11 15.90 -18.60 -11.72
CA THR A 11 15.56 -19.40 -10.55
C THR A 11 14.14 -19.09 -10.07
N ILE A 12 13.41 -20.14 -9.68
CA ILE A 12 12.03 -20.06 -9.18
C ILE A 12 11.88 -19.02 -8.05
N ASP A 13 12.88 -18.93 -7.17
CA ASP A 13 12.89 -17.97 -6.06
C ASP A 13 12.85 -16.50 -6.51
N ARG A 14 13.54 -16.17 -7.61
CA ARG A 14 13.50 -14.82 -8.18
C ARG A 14 12.11 -14.48 -8.71
N ALA A 15 11.48 -15.43 -9.41
CA ALA A 15 10.11 -15.27 -9.89
C ALA A 15 9.12 -15.07 -8.72
N LEU A 16 9.24 -15.87 -7.65
CA LEU A 16 8.42 -15.73 -6.44
C LEU A 16 8.64 -14.40 -5.73
N LYS A 17 9.88 -13.90 -5.66
CA LYS A 17 10.16 -12.60 -5.04
C LYS A 17 9.53 -11.45 -5.83
N ARG A 18 9.58 -11.49 -7.16
CA ARG A 18 8.87 -10.53 -8.03
C ARG A 18 7.36 -10.63 -7.82
N TYR A 19 6.80 -11.84 -7.70
CA TYR A 19 5.39 -12.02 -7.40
C TYR A 19 4.98 -11.38 -6.08
N LYS A 20 5.70 -11.69 -5.01
CA LYS A 20 5.43 -11.12 -3.68
C LYS A 20 5.51 -9.59 -3.71
N ARG A 21 6.46 -9.01 -4.45
CA ARG A 21 6.58 -7.55 -4.62
C ARG A 21 5.43 -6.97 -5.45
N LYS A 22 5.08 -7.57 -6.61
CA LYS A 22 3.93 -7.15 -7.42
C LYS A 22 2.61 -7.23 -6.63
N HIS A 23 2.38 -8.33 -5.93
CA HIS A 23 1.19 -8.53 -5.08
C HIS A 23 1.09 -7.46 -3.98
N ARG A 24 2.21 -7.16 -3.30
CA ARG A 24 2.24 -6.10 -2.27
C ARG A 24 2.00 -4.72 -2.86
N ASN A 25 2.61 -4.40 -4.00
CA ASN A 25 2.47 -3.11 -4.66
C ASN A 25 1.04 -2.85 -5.16
N ILE A 26 0.37 -3.88 -5.68
CA ILE A 26 -1.03 -3.78 -6.12
C ILE A 26 -1.95 -3.53 -4.92
N GLY A 27 -1.60 -4.02 -3.73
CA GLY A 27 -2.36 -3.73 -2.52
C GLY A 27 -3.77 -4.32 -2.51
N LEU A 28 -4.03 -5.35 -3.32
CA LEU A 28 -5.35 -5.97 -3.53
C LEU A 28 -6.00 -6.40 -2.21
N VAL A 29 -5.22 -6.97 -1.29
CA VAL A 29 -5.71 -7.36 0.05
C VAL A 29 -6.19 -6.15 0.86
N ARG A 30 -5.48 -5.02 0.79
CA ARG A 30 -5.87 -3.78 1.49
C ARG A 30 -7.15 -3.22 0.90
N GLU A 31 -7.28 -3.26 -0.42
CA GLU A 31 -8.48 -2.79 -1.12
C GLU A 31 -9.70 -3.66 -0.84
N LEU A 32 -9.55 -4.99 -0.88
CA LEU A 32 -10.61 -5.92 -0.50
C LEU A 32 -11.08 -5.66 0.93
N ARG A 33 -10.17 -5.53 1.90
CA ARG A 33 -10.52 -5.20 3.29
C ARG A 33 -11.23 -3.86 3.42
N ARG A 34 -10.81 -2.84 2.67
CA ARG A 34 -11.48 -1.54 2.66
C ARG A 34 -12.90 -1.62 2.11
N ARG A 35 -13.13 -2.45 1.09
CA ARG A 35 -14.43 -2.61 0.41
C ARG A 35 -15.40 -3.54 1.15
N GLN A 36 -14.94 -4.32 2.13
CA GLN A 36 -15.80 -5.23 2.91
C GLN A 36 -16.91 -4.49 3.66
N GLN A 37 -16.69 -3.24 4.05
CA GLN A 37 -17.65 -2.43 4.81
C GLN A 37 -17.91 -1.09 4.13
N PHE A 38 -19.15 -0.61 4.20
CA PHE A 38 -19.49 0.73 3.75
C PHE A 38 -18.95 1.77 4.75
N THR A 39 -18.12 2.68 4.26
CA THR A 39 -17.58 3.79 5.03
C THR A 39 -18.19 5.10 4.53
N LYS A 40 -18.85 5.85 5.42
CA LYS A 40 -19.45 7.13 5.06
C LYS A 40 -18.38 8.12 4.57
N PRO A 41 -18.65 8.94 3.53
CA PRO A 41 -17.68 9.90 3.01
C PRO A 41 -17.17 10.90 4.06
N SER A 42 -17.99 11.26 5.05
CA SER A 42 -17.58 12.13 6.16
C SER A 42 -16.50 11.50 7.04
N VAL A 43 -16.61 10.20 7.31
CA VAL A 43 -15.64 9.45 8.12
C VAL A 43 -14.31 9.32 7.37
N LEU A 44 -14.36 9.06 6.06
CA LEU A 44 -13.16 9.02 5.21
C LEU A 44 -12.41 10.36 5.23
N ARG A 45 -13.11 11.47 4.97
CA ARG A 45 -12.53 12.82 5.01
C ARG A 45 -11.92 13.16 6.37
N ARG A 46 -12.58 12.76 7.47
CA ARG A 46 -12.03 12.96 8.82
C ARG A 46 -10.70 12.24 9.02
N HIS A 47 -10.60 10.99 8.59
CA HIS A 47 -9.36 10.22 8.69
C HIS A 47 -8.22 10.81 7.84
N GLU A 48 -8.54 11.34 6.65
CA GLU A 48 -7.57 12.01 5.79
C GLU A 48 -6.98 13.26 6.47
N MET A 49 -7.83 14.11 7.04
CA MET A 49 -7.39 15.32 7.75
C MET A 49 -6.52 15.01 8.97
N LEU A 50 -6.92 14.02 9.77
CA LEU A 50 -6.14 13.59 10.95
C LEU A 50 -4.76 13.06 10.54
N LYS A 51 -4.71 12.27 9.47
CA LYS A 51 -3.44 11.74 8.94
C LYS A 51 -2.55 12.86 8.40
N ALA A 52 -3.11 13.86 7.74
CA ALA A 52 -2.37 15.01 7.24
C ALA A 52 -1.77 15.83 8.39
N LYS A 53 -2.56 16.12 9.45
CA LYS A 53 -2.08 16.82 10.65
C LYS A 53 -0.92 16.08 11.31
N TYR A 54 -1.06 14.76 11.50
CA TYR A 54 -0.01 13.93 12.07
C TYR A 54 1.28 13.98 11.23
N LYS A 55 1.18 13.86 9.90
CA LYS A 55 2.35 13.94 9.00
C LYS A 55 3.03 15.30 9.07
N GLN A 56 2.26 16.38 9.11
CA GLN A 56 2.78 17.73 9.24
C GLN A 56 3.50 17.96 10.58
N GLU A 57 2.96 17.44 11.69
CA GLU A 57 3.61 17.50 13.00
C GLU A 57 4.95 16.75 12.98
N GLN A 58 4.99 15.56 12.40
CA GLN A 58 6.22 14.77 12.26
C GLN A 58 7.27 15.44 11.35
N GLU A 59 6.84 16.08 10.26
CA GLU A 59 7.76 16.83 9.40
C GLU A 59 8.35 18.05 10.12
N ARG A 60 7.53 18.79 10.87
CA ARG A 60 8.00 19.92 11.67
C ARG A 60 8.96 19.52 12.79
N GLU A 61 8.73 18.36 13.42
CA GLU A 61 9.62 17.81 14.45
C GLU A 61 10.98 17.41 13.84
N ASN A 62 10.98 16.82 12.64
CA ASN A 62 12.21 16.45 11.94
C ASN A 62 12.97 17.66 11.34
N GLU A 63 12.28 18.76 11.06
CA GLU A 63 12.88 20.02 10.57
C GLU A 63 13.46 20.89 11.71
N GLN A 64 13.17 20.59 12.97
CA GLN A 64 13.86 21.22 14.10
C GLN A 64 15.20 20.49 14.33
N PRO A 65 16.36 21.15 14.10
CA PRO A 65 17.66 20.57 14.39
C PRO A 65 17.95 20.47 15.89
#